data_AF-A0A1Z5ID71-F1
#
_entry.id   AF-A0A1Z5ID71-F1
#
_cell.length_a   1.000
_cell.length_b   1.000
_cell.length_c   1.000
_cell.angle_alpha   90.00
_cell.angle_beta   90.00
_cell.angle_gamma   90.00
#
_symmetry.space_group_name_H-M   'P 1'
#
loop_
_entity.id
_entity.type
_entity.pdbx_description
1 polymer ?
#
loop_
_entity_poly.entity_id
_entity_poly.type
_entity_poly.pdbx_seq_one_letter_code
_entity_poly.pdbx_strand_id
1 'polypeptide(L)'
;MDKQTVIVDGIKYVVTEPATDKIYESTVMGVSETIKTLNGKGYRLNGRPDKLYEIEWLLDGDLNSDDFSKWVKDWHTADAAFELD
;
A
#
# COMPACT_ATOMS: atom_id res chain seq x y z
N MET A 1 -9.43 1.93 16.83
CA MET A 1 -9.37 1.77 15.36
C MET A 1 -9.46 0.29 15.08
N ASP A 2 -10.42 -0.12 14.27
CA ASP A 2 -10.51 -1.52 13.84
C ASP A 2 -9.29 -1.88 13.03
N LYS A 3 -8.78 -3.10 13.22
CA LYS A 3 -7.62 -3.59 12.48
C LYS A 3 -8.02 -3.79 11.02
N GLN A 4 -7.55 -2.92 10.13
CA GLN A 4 -7.71 -3.11 8.69
C GLN A 4 -6.86 -4.31 8.24
N THR A 5 -7.44 -5.20 7.44
CA THR A 5 -6.73 -6.32 6.82
C THR A 5 -6.74 -6.12 5.31
N VAL A 6 -5.58 -6.34 4.70
CA VAL A 6 -5.36 -6.10 3.26
C VAL A 6 -4.74 -7.34 2.62
N ILE A 7 -5.04 -7.58 1.36
CA ILE A 7 -4.59 -8.75 0.61
C ILE A 7 -3.55 -8.30 -0.41
N VAL A 8 -2.40 -8.97 -0.41
CA VAL A 8 -1.34 -8.78 -1.42
C VAL A 8 -0.96 -10.16 -1.93
N ASP A 9 -1.14 -10.42 -3.23
CA ASP A 9 -0.89 -11.72 -3.86
C ASP A 9 -1.52 -12.91 -3.11
N GLY A 10 -2.76 -12.74 -2.60
CA GLY A 10 -3.48 -13.75 -1.83
C GLY A 10 -3.01 -13.92 -0.37
N ILE A 11 -1.99 -13.18 0.07
CA ILE A 11 -1.49 -13.16 1.45
C ILE A 11 -2.18 -12.01 2.20
N LYS A 12 -2.69 -12.31 3.40
CA LYS A 12 -3.34 -11.31 4.26
C LYS A 12 -2.33 -10.63 5.18
N TYR A 13 -2.39 -9.31 5.24
CA TYR A 13 -1.61 -8.45 6.12
C TYR A 13 -2.55 -7.64 7.02
N VAL A 14 -2.17 -7.49 8.28
CA VAL A 14 -2.82 -6.60 9.24
C VAL A 14 -2.09 -5.27 9.20
N VAL A 15 -2.81 -4.22 8.80
CA VAL A 15 -2.28 -2.85 8.74
C VAL A 15 -2.19 -2.30 10.16
N THR A 16 -0.99 -1.85 10.53
CA THR A 16 -0.70 -1.18 11.80
C THR A 16 -0.52 0.31 11.64
N GLU A 17 0.00 0.74 10.47
CA GLU A 17 0.10 2.14 10.07
C GLU A 17 -0.61 2.29 8.72
N PRO A 18 -1.79 2.94 8.66
CA PRO A 18 -2.49 3.14 7.39
C PRO A 18 -1.70 4.07 6.47
N ALA A 19 -1.92 3.93 5.17
CA ALA A 19 -1.37 4.88 4.21
C ALA A 19 -1.95 6.29 4.45
N THR A 20 -1.12 7.31 4.25
CA THR A 20 -1.54 8.71 4.28
C THR A 20 -1.71 9.24 2.86
N ASP A 21 -2.07 10.52 2.72
CA ASP A 21 -2.10 11.27 1.46
C ASP A 21 -0.71 11.55 0.84
N LYS A 22 0.36 10.96 1.40
CA LYS A 22 1.72 11.17 0.93
C LYS A 22 2.01 10.23 -0.24
N ILE A 23 2.13 10.83 -1.41
CA ILE A 23 2.49 10.14 -2.65
C ILE A 23 4.00 9.86 -2.70
N TYR A 24 4.34 8.62 -3.01
CA TYR A 24 5.69 8.19 -3.33
C TYR A 24 5.80 7.98 -4.85
N GLU A 25 6.88 8.48 -5.45
CA GLU A 25 7.10 8.38 -6.88
C GLU A 25 8.37 7.55 -7.13
N SER A 26 8.24 6.49 -7.92
CA SER A 26 9.37 5.66 -8.33
C SER A 26 9.52 5.69 -9.85
N THR A 27 10.74 6.01 -10.30
CA THR A 27 11.08 5.98 -11.72
C THR A 27 11.80 4.66 -12.01
N VAL A 28 11.15 3.77 -12.76
CA VAL A 28 11.77 2.51 -13.18
C VAL A 28 12.77 2.83 -14.29
N MET A 29 14.06 2.54 -14.07
CA MET A 29 15.10 2.77 -15.09
C MET A 29 14.76 2.01 -16.38
N GLY A 30 14.56 2.75 -17.48
CA GLY A 30 14.26 2.19 -18.80
C GLY A 30 12.82 2.36 -19.27
N VAL A 31 11.91 2.87 -18.43
CA VAL A 31 10.54 3.24 -18.81
C VAL A 31 10.36 4.73 -18.53
N SER A 32 9.75 5.48 -19.46
CA SER A 32 9.47 6.92 -19.26
C SER A 32 8.29 7.18 -18.31
N GLU A 33 7.73 6.15 -17.69
CA GLU A 33 6.57 6.24 -16.81
C GLU A 33 7.01 6.29 -15.34
N THR A 34 6.55 7.32 -14.64
CA THR A 34 6.68 7.45 -13.19
C THR A 34 5.52 6.73 -12.53
N ILE A 35 5.82 5.74 -11.70
CA ILE A 35 4.83 5.03 -10.90
C ILE A 35 4.59 5.85 -9.62
N LYS A 36 3.32 6.08 -9.29
CA LYS A 36 2.91 6.76 -8.06
C LYS A 36 2.21 5.78 -7.12
N THR A 37 2.63 5.75 -5.86
CA THR A 37 2.10 4.84 -4.84
C THR A 37 1.77 5.57 -3.54
N LEU A 38 0.94 4.93 -2.71
CA LEU A 38 0.76 5.23 -1.29
C LEU A 38 1.23 4.04 -0.47
N ASN A 39 1.88 4.32 0.65
CA ASN A 39 2.54 3.29 1.45
C ASN A 39 1.96 3.29 2.87
N GLY A 40 1.59 2.11 3.36
CA GLY A 40 1.27 1.82 4.75
C GLY A 40 2.24 0.78 5.31
N LYS A 41 2.06 0.39 6.57
CA LYS A 41 2.82 -0.71 7.19
C LYS A 41 1.92 -1.70 7.89
N GLY A 42 2.37 -2.94 7.92
CA GLY A 42 1.68 -4.01 8.63
C GLY A 42 2.53 -5.25 8.84
N TYR A 43 1.91 -6.31 9.31
CA TYR A 43 2.51 -7.64 9.43
C TYR A 43 1.58 -8.69 8.83
N ARG A 44 2.13 -9.84 8.42
CA ARG A 44 1.31 -10.95 7.91
C ARG A 44 0.36 -11.45 9.00
N LEU A 45 -0.92 -11.64 8.68
CA LEU A 45 -1.96 -12.06 9.64
C LEU A 45 -1.59 -13.36 10.38
N ASN A 46 -0.95 -14.31 9.69
CA ASN A 46 -0.46 -15.58 10.25
C ASN A 46 1.07 -15.59 10.46
N GLY A 47 1.71 -14.41 10.45
CA GLY A 47 3.15 -14.24 10.63
C GLY A 47 3.52 -13.78 12.03
N ARG A 48 4.77 -13.38 12.20
CA ARG A 48 5.24 -12.79 13.45
C ARG A 48 4.95 -11.27 13.44
N PRO A 49 4.30 -10.69 14.47
CA PRO A 49 3.92 -9.27 14.49
C PRO A 49 5.11 -8.28 14.51
N ASP A 50 6.28 -8.74 14.94
CA ASP A 50 7.54 -7.99 14.92
C ASP A 50 8.15 -7.92 13.51
N LYS A 51 7.71 -8.79 12.60
CA LYS A 51 8.17 -8.82 11.21
C LYS A 51 7.29 -7.91 10.35
N LEU A 52 7.73 -6.67 10.19
CA LEU A 52 6.98 -5.63 9.48
C LEU A 52 7.20 -5.67 7.98
N TYR A 53 6.18 -5.21 7.27
CA TYR A 53 6.14 -5.06 5.83
C TYR A 53 5.64 -3.65 5.49
N GLU A 54 6.27 -3.02 4.51
CA GLU A 54 5.68 -1.90 3.79
C GLU A 54 4.68 -2.43 2.79
N ILE A 55 3.48 -1.85 2.75
CA ILE A 55 2.37 -2.27 1.90
C ILE A 55 2.09 -1.11 0.95
N GLU A 56 2.17 -1.36 -0.35
CA GLU A 56 2.03 -0.32 -1.37
C GLU A 56 0.73 -0.49 -2.17
N TRP A 57 0.04 0.64 -2.37
CA TRP A 57 -1.08 0.77 -3.29
C TRP A 57 -0.67 1.66 -4.46
N LEU A 58 -0.93 1.20 -5.66
CA LEU A 58 -0.82 1.99 -6.87
C LEU A 58 -1.92 3.05 -6.90
N LEU A 59 -1.55 4.26 -7.32
CA LEU A 59 -2.52 5.31 -7.60
C LEU A 59 -3.24 5.07 -8.92
N ASP A 60 -4.38 4.39 -8.86
CA ASP A 60 -5.14 3.95 -10.03
C ASP A 60 -6.60 4.46 -10.05
N GLY A 61 -7.00 5.26 -9.07
CA GLY A 61 -8.34 5.85 -8.93
C GLY A 61 -8.48 7.25 -9.53
N ASP A 62 -9.24 8.12 -8.86
CA ASP A 62 -9.48 9.51 -9.27
C ASP A 62 -8.45 10.47 -8.65
N LEU A 63 -7.34 10.69 -9.37
CA LEU A 63 -6.24 11.55 -8.92
C LEU A 63 -6.55 13.05 -9.00
N ASN A 64 -7.70 13.45 -9.55
CA ASN A 64 -8.14 14.85 -9.53
C ASN A 64 -8.97 15.18 -8.28
N SER A 65 -9.30 14.18 -7.45
CA SER A 65 -10.05 14.42 -6.22
C SER A 65 -9.14 14.89 -5.09
N ASP A 66 -9.62 15.82 -4.26
CA ASP A 66 -8.96 16.20 -3.00
C ASP A 66 -9.13 15.15 -1.89
N ASP A 67 -9.94 14.12 -2.13
CA ASP A 67 -10.18 13.01 -1.22
C ASP A 67 -9.28 11.82 -1.59
N PHE A 68 -8.18 11.65 -0.85
CA PHE A 68 -7.17 10.62 -1.16
C PHE A 68 -7.74 9.19 -1.09
N SER A 69 -8.85 8.97 -0.37
CA SER A 69 -9.51 7.67 -0.34
C SER A 69 -10.03 7.24 -1.73
N LYS A 70 -10.16 8.18 -2.67
CA LYS A 70 -10.54 7.92 -4.06
C LYS A 70 -9.35 7.69 -4.99
N TRP A 71 -8.13 7.90 -4.54
CA TRP A 71 -6.93 7.75 -5.38
C TRP A 71 -6.57 6.29 -5.64
N VAL A 72 -7.08 5.37 -4.82
CA VAL A 72 -6.95 3.92 -4.95
C VAL A 72 -8.34 3.33 -5.16
N LYS A 73 -8.52 2.48 -6.17
CA LYS A 73 -9.83 1.88 -6.46
C LYS A 73 -10.29 0.87 -5.41
N ASP A 74 -9.37 0.09 -4.84
CA ASP A 74 -9.66 -0.90 -3.81
C ASP A 74 -8.62 -0.87 -2.68
N TRP A 75 -9.02 -0.35 -1.51
CA TRP A 75 -8.17 -0.32 -0.32
C TRP A 75 -8.01 -1.67 0.40
N HIS A 76 -8.76 -2.70 0.01
CA HIS A 76 -8.65 -4.04 0.60
C HIS A 76 -7.60 -4.92 -0.10
N THR A 77 -7.17 -4.53 -1.29
CA THR A 77 -6.15 -5.22 -2.08
C THR A 77 -5.02 -4.25 -2.33
N ALA A 78 -3.79 -4.60 -1.96
CA ALA A 78 -2.61 -3.79 -2.26
C ALA A 78 -1.77 -4.46 -3.37
N ASP A 79 -1.00 -3.65 -4.08
CA ASP A 79 -0.24 -4.09 -5.25
C ASP A 79 1.06 -4.78 -4.87
N ALA A 80 1.68 -4.37 -3.75
CA ALA A 80 2.93 -4.97 -3.29
C ALA A 80 3.08 -4.94 -1.76
N ALA A 81 3.94 -5.82 -1.26
CA ALA A 81 4.37 -5.84 0.12
C ALA A 81 5.87 -6.17 0.21
N PHE A 82 6.64 -5.28 0.82
CA PHE A 82 8.09 -5.40 0.97
C PHE A 82 8.44 -5.60 2.43
N GLU A 83 9.27 -6.60 2.72
CA GLU A 83 9.78 -6.83 4.07
C GLU A 83 10.67 -5.67 4.50
N LEU A 84 10.46 -5.17 5.72
CA LEU A 84 11.30 -4.14 6.33
C LEU A 84 12.35 -4.83 7.21
N ASP A 85 13.62 -4.45 7.02
CA ASP A 85 14.76 -4.92 7.83
C ASP A 85 14.78 -4.30 9.25
#